data_AF-A0A9P5WVS8-F1
#
_entry.id   AF-A0A9P5WVS8-F1
#
_cell.length_a   1.000
_cell.length_b   1.000
_cell.length_c   1.000
_cell.angle_alpha   90.00
_cell.angle_beta   90.00
_cell.angle_gamma   90.00
#
_symmetry.space_group_name_H-M   'P 1'
#
loop_
_entity.id
_entity.type
_entity.pdbx_description
1 polymer ?
#
loop_
_entity_poly.entity_id
_entity_poly.type
_entity_poly.pdbx_seq_one_letter_code
_entity_poly.pdbx_strand_id
1 'polypeptide(L)' 'WCLDLTFMHALSRLGYEFEDGREVMIGKKIGGTELGWCLGATIAMVGGELTCRD' A
#
# COMPACT_ATOMS: atom_id res chain seq x y z
N TRP A 1 -5.72 3.42 -20.14
CA TRP A 1 -4.57 4.18 -19.61
C TRP A 1 -4.91 5.63 -19.26
N CYS A 2 -5.43 6.47 -20.17
CA CYS A 2 -5.82 7.84 -19.80
C CYS A 2 -6.84 7.87 -18.64
N LEU A 3 -7.92 7.09 -18.73
CA LEU A 3 -8.93 7.00 -17.68
C LEU A 3 -8.36 6.46 -16.37
N ASP A 4 -7.65 5.33 -16.41
CA ASP A 4 -7.16 4.63 -15.21
C ASP A 4 -6.15 5.48 -14.43
N LEU A 5 -5.18 6.08 -15.14
CA LEU A 5 -4.16 6.93 -14.52
C LEU A 5 -4.77 8.22 -13.97
N THR A 6 -5.70 8.84 -14.72
CA THR A 6 -6.38 10.07 -14.26
C THR A 6 -7.21 9.78 -13.01
N PHE A 7 -7.92 8.65 -13.00
CA PHE A 7 -8.70 8.22 -11.86
C PHE A 7 -7.81 7.97 -10.62
N MET A 8 -6.74 7.18 -10.76
CA MET A 8 -5.81 6.90 -9.66
C MET A 8 -5.14 8.17 -9.12
N HIS A 9 -4.73 9.09 -10.00
CA HIS A 9 -4.14 10.36 -9.61
C HIS A 9 -5.14 11.28 -8.90
N ALA A 10 -6.34 11.45 -9.45
CA ALA A 10 -7.38 12.28 -8.86
C ALA A 10 -7.82 11.74 -7.49
N LEU A 11 -7.95 10.41 -7.36
CA LEU A 11 -8.28 9.77 -6.09
C LEU A 11 -7.19 10.00 -5.04
N SER A 12 -5.92 9.94 -5.42
CA SER A 12 -4.80 10.21 -4.49
C SER A 12 -4.75 11.67 -4.05
N ARG A 13 -4.99 12.61 -4.97
CA ARG A 13 -4.84 14.06 -4.71
C ARG A 13 -6.08 14.70 -4.10
N LEU A 14 -7.27 14.34 -4.58
CA LEU A 14 -8.54 14.94 -4.18
C LEU A 14 -9.35 14.05 -3.23
N GLY A 15 -9.18 12.73 -3.32
CA GLY A 15 -9.90 11.77 -2.46
C GLY A 15 -9.18 11.52 -1.14
N TYR A 16 -7.89 11.19 -1.20
CA TYR A 16 -7.02 10.98 -0.05
C TYR A 16 -6.19 12.20 0.35
N GLU A 17 -6.36 13.32 -0.36
CA GLU A 17 -5.77 14.63 -0.02
C GLU A 17 -4.24 14.61 0.13
N PHE A 18 -3.53 13.82 -0.69
CA PHE A 18 -2.07 13.84 -0.67
C PHE A 18 -1.51 15.19 -1.14
N GLU A 19 -0.65 15.78 -0.31
CA GLU A 19 0.04 17.03 -0.61
C GLU A 19 1.01 16.90 -1.79
N ASP A 20 1.30 18.02 -2.44
CA ASP A 20 2.33 18.07 -3.48
C ASP A 20 3.70 17.72 -2.88
N GLY A 21 4.39 16.77 -3.51
CA GLY A 21 5.70 16.29 -3.06
C GLY A 21 5.67 15.13 -2.07
N ARG A 22 4.49 14.62 -1.66
CA ARG A 22 4.41 13.37 -0.91
C ARG A 22 4.91 12.21 -1.77
N GLU A 23 5.99 11.56 -1.35
CA GLU A 23 6.48 10.35 -2.01
C GLU A 23 5.58 9.15 -1.72
N VAL A 24 5.17 8.46 -2.78
CA VAL A 24 4.36 7.24 -2.71
C VAL A 24 5.09 6.14 -3.47
N MET A 25 5.39 5.05 -2.79
CA MET A 25 5.98 3.86 -3.41
C MET A 25 4.87 2.93 -3.93
N ILE A 26 4.91 2.63 -5.22
CA ILE A 26 3.99 1.69 -5.86
C ILE A 26 4.75 0.40 -6.19
N GLY A 27 4.31 -0.73 -5.65
CA GLY A 27 4.95 -2.02 -5.88
C GLY A 27 4.01 -3.20 -5.64
N LYS A 28 4.28 -4.32 -6.31
CA LYS A 28 3.55 -5.59 -6.08
C LYS A 28 4.13 -6.42 -4.95
N LYS A 29 5.39 -6.18 -4.62
CA LYS A 29 6.16 -6.95 -3.64
C LYS A 29 7.06 -6.04 -2.83
N ILE A 30 7.27 -6.38 -1.56
CA ILE A 30 8.23 -5.75 -0.67
C ILE A 30 9.12 -6.87 -0.12
N GLY A 31 10.44 -6.74 -0.26
CA GLY A 31 11.38 -7.77 0.22
C GLY A 31 11.16 -9.17 -0.40
N GLY A 32 10.63 -9.25 -1.62
CA GLY A 32 10.29 -10.53 -2.28
C GLY A 32 8.91 -11.10 -1.94
N THR A 33 8.25 -10.56 -0.91
CA THR A 33 6.92 -10.97 -0.47
C THR A 33 5.83 -10.14 -1.13
N GLU A 34 4.68 -10.75 -1.45
CA GLU A 34 3.53 -10.06 -2.05
C GLU A 34 2.98 -8.96 -1.14
N LEU A 35 2.72 -7.79 -1.72
CA LEU A 35 2.07 -6.68 -1.04
C LEU A 35 0.56 -6.94 -1.01
N GLY A 36 0.04 -7.22 0.17
CA GLY A 36 -1.39 -7.50 0.37
C GLY A 36 -1.73 -7.79 1.82
N TRP A 37 -3.02 -7.90 2.10
CA TRP A 37 -3.55 -8.15 3.44
C TRP A 37 -3.40 -9.61 3.90
N CYS A 38 -3.23 -10.56 2.98
CA CYS A 38 -3.19 -11.99 3.26
C CYS A 38 -2.07 -12.40 4.23
N LEU A 39 -0.89 -11.78 4.12
CA LEU A 39 0.25 -12.08 4.99
C LEU A 39 -0.09 -11.72 6.45
N GLY A 40 -0.59 -10.51 6.67
CA GLY A 40 -1.00 -10.05 8.00
C GLY A 40 -2.14 -10.88 8.59
N ALA A 41 -3.12 -11.25 7.77
CA ALA A 41 -4.20 -12.15 8.19
C ALA A 41 -3.67 -13.52 8.64
N THR A 42 -2.72 -14.09 7.91
CA THR A 42 -2.12 -15.39 8.26
C THR A 42 -1.35 -15.32 9.57
N ILE A 43 -0.57 -14.25 9.79
CA ILE A 43 0.17 -14.04 11.04
C ILE A 43 -0.79 -13.99 12.24
N ALA A 44 -1.90 -13.24 12.12
CA ALA A 44 -2.92 -13.19 13.16
C ALA A 44 -3.57 -14.56 13.42
N MET A 45 -3.85 -15.32 12.36
CA MET A 45 -4.46 -16.66 12.46
C MET A 45 -3.57 -17.68 13.18
N VAL A 46 -2.24 -17.56 13.05
CA VAL A 46 -1.28 -18.45 13.73
C VAL A 46 -0.81 -17.92 15.09
N GLY A 47 -1.38 -16.81 15.56
CA GLY A 47 -1.02 -16.20 16.85
C GLY A 47 0.36 -15.53 16.87
N GLY A 48 0.87 -15.10 15.72
CA GLY A 48 2.13 -14.36 15.63
C GLY A 48 1.98 -12.88 16.03
N GLU A 49 3.02 -12.33 16.63
CA GLU A 49 3.08 -10.92 17.02
C GLU A 49 3.73 -10.07 15.91
N LEU A 50 3.16 -8.89 15.63
CA LEU A 50 3.67 -7.94 14.64
C LEU A 50 4.45 -6.83 15.34
N THR A 51 5.75 -6.75 15.09
CA THR A 51 6.62 -5.67 15.59
C THR A 51 7.19 -4.87 14.41
N CYS A 52 7.23 -3.55 14.56
CA CYS A 52 7.95 -2.70 13.61
C CYS A 52 9.45 -2.88 13.82
N ARG A 53 10.20 -2.86 12.73
CA ARG A 53 11.67 -2.80 12.79
C ARG A 53 12.06 -1.37 13.16
N ASP A 54 12.88 -1.22 14.20
CA ASP A 54 13.50 0.05 14.62
C ASP A 54 14.33 0.68 13.49
#